data_AF-A0A2K3PR19-F1
#
_entry.id   AF-A0A2K3PR19-F1
#
_cell.length_a   1.000
_cell.length_b   1.000
_cell.length_c   1.000
_cell.angle_alpha   90.00
_cell.angle_beta   90.00
_cell.angle_gamma   90.00
#
_symmetry.space_group_name_H-M   'P 1'
#
loop_
_entity.id
_entity.type
_entity.pdbx_description
1 polymer ?
#
loop_
_entity_poly.entity_id
_entity_poly.type
_entity_poly.pdbx_seq_one_letter_code
_entity_poly.pdbx_strand_id
1 'polypeptide(L)'
;GSCWAFSAIAAVEGINQIVTGDLISLSEQELVDCDTSYNEGCNGGLMDYAFEFIINNGGIDTEEDYPYRAIDGRCDQSRKNAKVVTIDDYEDVPAYDELALQKAVANQPIAVAIEGGGREFQLYESGVFTGRCGTALDHGVAAVGYGTANGKDYWIVRNSWGSTWGEAGYIRLERNLASSRSGKCGIAIEPSYPIKNGENPPNPGPSPPSPVKPPSVCDSYYSCAEGSTCCCIYEYGKSCFEWGCCPLESATCCDDHYSCCPHEYPVCDIYAGLCLKSKNNPLGVKLFKRTPAKPNLAIGGKNKISTTA
;
A
#
# COMPACT_ATOMS: atom_id res chain seq x y z
N GLY A 1 -13.94 2.36 5.88
CA GLY A 1 -12.49 2.08 5.79
C GLY A 1 -12.23 1.18 4.60
N SER A 2 -10.98 1.07 4.14
CA SER A 2 -10.56 0.32 2.94
C SER A 2 -10.33 -1.18 3.16
N CYS A 3 -10.80 -1.76 4.28
CA CYS A 3 -10.53 -3.16 4.62
C CYS A 3 -11.04 -4.17 3.58
N TRP A 4 -12.10 -3.83 2.86
CA TRP A 4 -12.62 -4.58 1.71
C TRP A 4 -11.57 -4.74 0.61
N ALA A 5 -10.81 -3.69 0.28
CA ALA A 5 -9.76 -3.72 -0.72
C ALA A 5 -8.60 -4.63 -0.28
N PHE A 6 -8.13 -4.49 0.97
CA PHE A 6 -7.09 -5.36 1.54
C PHE A 6 -7.50 -6.84 1.57
N SER A 7 -8.77 -7.11 1.90
CA SER A 7 -9.31 -8.47 1.93
C SER A 7 -9.32 -9.09 0.52
N ALA A 8 -9.82 -8.35 -0.47
CA ALA A 8 -9.84 -8.78 -1.86
C ALA A 8 -8.42 -8.99 -2.42
N ILE A 9 -7.53 -8.01 -2.24
CA ILE A 9 -6.15 -8.10 -2.71
C ILE A 9 -5.42 -9.30 -2.10
N ALA A 10 -5.55 -9.55 -0.80
CA ALA A 10 -4.94 -10.72 -0.18
C ALA A 10 -5.41 -12.05 -0.81
N ALA A 11 -6.67 -12.15 -1.25
CA ALA A 11 -7.17 -13.32 -1.96
C ALA A 11 -6.61 -13.42 -3.39
N VAL A 12 -6.51 -12.29 -4.12
CA VAL A 12 -5.95 -12.23 -5.48
C VAL A 12 -4.46 -12.55 -5.50
N GLU A 13 -3.67 -11.97 -4.58
CA GLU A 13 -2.24 -12.30 -4.39
C GLU A 13 -2.05 -13.80 -4.15
N GLY A 14 -2.91 -14.36 -3.29
CA GLY A 14 -2.90 -15.78 -2.92
C GLY A 14 -3.13 -16.70 -4.12
N ILE A 15 -4.23 -16.49 -4.85
CA ILE A 15 -4.54 -17.33 -6.02
C ILE A 15 -3.51 -17.14 -7.14
N ASN A 16 -2.95 -15.93 -7.30
CA ASN A 16 -1.89 -15.68 -8.27
C ASN A 16 -0.65 -16.54 -7.98
N GLN A 17 -0.17 -16.54 -6.73
CA GLN A 17 0.97 -17.37 -6.32
C GLN A 17 0.69 -18.85 -6.50
N ILE A 18 -0.54 -19.31 -6.27
CA ILE A 18 -0.93 -20.72 -6.43
C ILE A 18 -0.89 -21.15 -7.90
N VAL A 19 -1.39 -20.31 -8.81
CA VAL A 19 -1.52 -20.64 -10.23
C VAL A 19 -0.20 -20.46 -10.99
N THR A 20 0.49 -19.35 -10.75
CA THR A 20 1.66 -18.91 -11.54
C THR A 20 2.99 -19.26 -10.88
N GLY A 21 3.01 -19.44 -9.56
CA GLY A 21 4.24 -19.56 -8.79
C GLY A 21 4.86 -18.23 -8.33
N ASP A 22 4.29 -17.08 -8.74
CA ASP A 22 4.81 -15.75 -8.42
C ASP A 22 3.95 -15.04 -7.37
N LEU A 23 4.55 -14.60 -6.26
CA LEU A 23 3.91 -13.74 -5.27
C LEU A 23 4.20 -12.29 -5.61
N ILE A 24 3.18 -11.61 -6.13
CA ILE A 24 3.25 -10.20 -6.54
C ILE A 24 2.43 -9.38 -5.56
N SER A 25 2.99 -8.31 -5.02
CA SER A 25 2.24 -7.36 -4.18
C SER A 25 1.38 -6.44 -5.04
N LEU A 26 0.08 -6.42 -4.77
CA LEU A 26 -0.91 -5.72 -5.61
C LEU A 26 -1.50 -4.51 -4.91
N SER A 27 -2.03 -3.56 -5.68
CA SER A 27 -2.48 -2.27 -5.15
C SER A 27 -3.89 -2.31 -4.58
N GLU A 28 -4.03 -2.14 -3.26
CA GLU A 28 -5.32 -1.80 -2.66
C GLU A 28 -5.79 -0.39 -3.05
N GLN A 29 -4.86 0.52 -3.34
CA GLN A 29 -5.19 1.90 -3.65
C GLN A 29 -5.87 2.06 -5.00
N GLU A 30 -5.52 1.24 -5.99
CA GLU A 30 -6.23 1.23 -7.26
C GLU A 30 -7.70 0.88 -7.03
N LEU A 31 -8.01 -0.13 -6.21
CA LEU A 31 -9.40 -0.42 -5.83
C LEU A 31 -10.06 0.78 -5.14
N VAL A 32 -9.41 1.37 -4.14
CA VAL A 32 -9.95 2.54 -3.41
C VAL A 32 -10.25 3.72 -4.35
N ASP A 33 -9.40 3.97 -5.33
CA ASP A 33 -9.52 5.13 -6.22
C ASP A 33 -10.42 4.88 -7.44
N CYS A 34 -10.47 3.64 -7.95
CA CYS A 34 -11.07 3.31 -9.24
C CYS A 34 -12.36 2.50 -9.14
N ASP A 35 -12.51 1.62 -8.14
CA ASP A 35 -13.74 0.86 -7.95
C ASP A 35 -14.79 1.72 -7.21
N THR A 36 -15.47 2.55 -7.99
CA THR A 36 -16.42 3.56 -7.50
C THR A 36 -17.86 3.32 -7.97
N SER A 37 -18.13 2.17 -8.58
CA SER A 37 -19.48 1.83 -9.08
C SER A 37 -20.42 1.43 -7.95
N TYR A 38 -19.90 0.66 -6.98
CA TYR A 38 -20.64 0.20 -5.81
C TYR A 38 -19.85 0.40 -4.51
N ASN A 39 -18.52 0.28 -4.57
CA ASN A 39 -17.65 0.56 -3.45
C ASN A 39 -17.41 2.07 -3.30
N GLU A 40 -17.15 2.49 -2.06
CA GLU A 40 -17.09 3.91 -1.66
C GLU A 40 -15.71 4.27 -1.08
N GLY A 41 -14.64 3.65 -1.59
CA GLY A 41 -13.26 3.93 -1.17
C GLY A 41 -13.08 3.77 0.34
N CYS A 42 -12.67 4.84 1.00
CA CYS A 42 -12.47 4.91 2.44
C CYS A 42 -13.78 4.83 3.25
N ASN A 43 -14.96 4.99 2.67
CA ASN A 43 -16.24 4.87 3.37
C ASN A 43 -16.71 3.43 3.52
N GLY A 44 -16.15 2.50 2.75
CA GLY A 44 -16.48 1.07 2.84
C GLY A 44 -16.68 0.45 1.46
N GLY A 45 -16.91 -0.86 1.46
CA GLY A 45 -17.09 -1.63 0.25
C GLY A 45 -17.21 -3.12 0.55
N LEU A 46 -17.43 -3.91 -0.50
CA LEU A 46 -17.50 -5.36 -0.51
C LEU A 46 -16.44 -5.93 -1.45
N MET A 47 -15.93 -7.11 -1.07
CA MET A 47 -14.85 -7.78 -1.79
C MET A 47 -15.29 -8.30 -3.17
N ASP A 48 -16.56 -8.69 -3.31
CA ASP A 48 -17.12 -9.20 -4.57
C ASP A 48 -17.07 -8.15 -5.67
N TYR A 49 -17.45 -6.91 -5.35
CA TYR A 49 -17.37 -5.81 -6.29
C TYR A 49 -15.92 -5.46 -6.65
N ALA A 50 -14.97 -5.67 -5.73
CA ALA A 50 -13.56 -5.51 -6.02
C ALA A 50 -13.08 -6.58 -7.02
N PHE A 51 -13.50 -7.84 -6.87
CA PHE A 51 -13.19 -8.89 -7.85
C PHE A 51 -13.80 -8.59 -9.22
N GLU A 52 -15.08 -8.21 -9.26
CA GLU A 52 -15.77 -7.79 -10.47
C GLU A 52 -15.06 -6.60 -11.15
N PHE A 53 -14.58 -5.62 -10.36
CA PHE A 53 -13.77 -4.53 -10.87
C PHE A 53 -12.48 -5.03 -11.51
N ILE A 54 -11.72 -5.92 -10.85
CA ILE A 54 -10.45 -6.44 -11.39
C ILE A 54 -10.68 -7.16 -12.73
N ILE A 55 -11.75 -7.95 -12.84
CA ILE A 55 -12.14 -8.63 -14.09
C ILE A 55 -12.39 -7.60 -15.19
N ASN A 56 -13.27 -6.63 -14.93
CA ASN A 56 -13.68 -5.62 -15.91
C ASN A 56 -12.58 -4.62 -16.26
N ASN A 57 -11.69 -4.33 -15.32
CA ASN A 57 -10.52 -3.49 -15.54
C ASN A 57 -9.47 -4.21 -16.39
N GLY A 58 -9.55 -5.55 -16.52
CA GLY A 58 -8.56 -6.35 -17.24
C GLY A 58 -7.30 -6.59 -16.42
N GLY A 59 -7.43 -6.57 -15.08
CA GLY A 59 -6.36 -6.82 -14.12
C GLY A 59 -6.25 -5.74 -13.04
N ILE A 60 -5.24 -5.89 -12.20
CA ILE A 60 -4.89 -4.98 -11.11
C ILE A 60 -3.39 -4.65 -11.13
N ASP A 61 -3.06 -3.43 -10.76
CA ASP A 61 -1.71 -2.87 -10.68
C ASP A 61 -0.93 -3.43 -9.48
N THR A 62 0.40 -3.30 -9.52
CA THR A 62 1.25 -3.59 -8.36
C THR A 62 1.15 -2.48 -7.31
N GLU A 63 1.41 -2.82 -6.05
CA GLU A 63 1.60 -1.84 -4.98
C GLU A 63 2.78 -0.88 -5.30
N GLU A 64 3.79 -1.33 -6.05
CA GLU A 64 4.91 -0.47 -6.45
C GLU A 64 4.48 0.63 -7.45
N ASP A 65 3.65 0.29 -8.46
CA ASP A 65 3.20 1.26 -9.45
C ASP A 65 2.07 2.15 -8.92
N TYR A 66 1.21 1.59 -8.05
CA TYR A 66 0.10 2.30 -7.41
C TYR A 66 0.11 2.17 -5.87
N PRO A 67 1.01 2.89 -5.17
CA PRO A 67 1.18 2.74 -3.73
C PRO A 67 -0.01 3.20 -2.89
N TYR A 68 -0.22 2.54 -1.75
CA TYR A 68 -1.23 2.88 -0.77
C TYR A 68 -1.00 4.23 -0.08
N ARG A 69 -2.06 5.05 -0.01
CA ARG A 69 -2.06 6.42 0.52
C ARG A 69 -2.99 6.63 1.71
N ALA A 70 -3.80 5.63 2.04
CA ALA A 70 -4.77 5.66 3.14
C ALA A 70 -5.81 6.80 3.06
N ILE A 71 -6.05 7.33 1.85
CA ILE A 71 -7.05 8.35 1.55
C ILE A 71 -7.65 8.07 0.17
N ASP A 72 -8.86 8.56 -0.07
CA ASP A 72 -9.45 8.54 -1.41
C ASP A 72 -8.65 9.44 -2.35
N GLY A 73 -8.30 8.91 -3.51
CA GLY A 73 -7.65 9.61 -4.59
C GLY A 73 -8.55 9.73 -5.81
N ARG A 74 -7.94 10.15 -6.91
CA ARG A 74 -8.56 10.11 -8.23
C ARG A 74 -7.97 8.92 -8.97
N CYS A 75 -8.82 8.05 -9.50
CA CYS A 75 -8.38 6.95 -10.35
C CYS A 75 -7.43 7.42 -11.46
N ASP A 76 -6.23 6.85 -11.48
CA ASP A 76 -5.26 6.99 -12.56
C ASP A 76 -5.25 5.73 -13.40
N GLN A 77 -5.90 5.77 -14.56
CA GLN A 77 -5.96 4.63 -15.50
C GLN A 77 -4.74 4.55 -16.42
N SER A 78 -3.79 5.48 -16.32
CA SER A 78 -2.67 5.66 -17.26
C SER A 78 -1.32 5.22 -16.68
N ARG A 79 -1.38 4.35 -15.67
CA ARG A 79 -0.21 3.77 -15.01
C ARG A 79 0.63 2.92 -15.98
N LYS A 80 1.94 2.91 -15.76
CA LYS A 80 2.91 2.40 -16.75
C LYS A 80 3.09 0.90 -16.68
N ASN A 81 2.96 0.32 -15.49
CA ASN A 81 3.06 -1.11 -15.19
C ASN A 81 1.72 -1.60 -14.65
N ALA A 82 0.66 -1.24 -15.36
CA ALA A 82 -0.71 -1.50 -14.95
C ALA A 82 -1.14 -2.96 -15.23
N LYS A 83 -2.08 -3.48 -14.45
CA LYS A 83 -2.85 -4.70 -14.75
C LYS A 83 -1.99 -5.96 -14.88
N VAL A 84 -1.06 -6.12 -13.96
CA VAL A 84 -0.07 -7.22 -13.97
C VAL A 84 -0.65 -8.56 -13.57
N VAL A 85 -1.75 -8.56 -12.81
CA VAL A 85 -2.46 -9.77 -12.38
C VAL A 85 -3.91 -9.68 -12.80
N THR A 86 -4.39 -10.75 -13.44
CA THR A 86 -5.80 -10.92 -13.82
C THR A 86 -6.40 -12.10 -13.08
N ILE A 87 -7.72 -12.02 -12.88
CA ILE A 87 -8.58 -13.11 -12.43
C ILE A 87 -9.66 -13.30 -13.49
N ASP A 88 -10.21 -14.51 -13.58
CA ASP A 88 -11.17 -14.89 -14.62
C ASP A 88 -12.62 -14.73 -14.15
N ASP A 89 -12.87 -14.96 -12.87
CA ASP A 89 -14.20 -14.92 -12.25
C ASP A 89 -14.07 -14.81 -10.72
N TYR A 90 -15.17 -14.84 -9.98
CA TYR A 90 -15.20 -15.01 -8.52
C TYR A 90 -16.43 -15.81 -8.09
N GLU A 91 -16.39 -16.38 -6.88
CA GLU A 91 -17.50 -17.17 -6.34
C GLU A 91 -17.67 -16.93 -4.83
N ASP A 92 -18.93 -16.93 -4.39
CA ASP A 92 -19.29 -16.90 -2.98
C ASP A 92 -19.25 -18.32 -2.40
N VAL A 93 -18.60 -18.45 -1.26
CA VAL A 93 -18.74 -19.67 -0.45
C VAL A 93 -20.15 -19.67 0.17
N PRO A 94 -20.85 -20.83 0.20
CA PRO A 94 -22.15 -20.95 0.85
C PRO A 94 -22.20 -20.32 2.25
N ALA A 95 -23.05 -19.31 2.41
CA ALA A 95 -23.19 -18.60 3.66
C ALA A 95 -23.61 -19.53 4.82
N TYR A 96 -23.08 -19.25 6.00
CA TYR A 96 -23.30 -19.99 7.24
C TYR A 96 -22.82 -21.45 7.22
N ASP A 97 -21.81 -21.76 6.40
CA ASP A 97 -21.24 -23.09 6.27
C ASP A 97 -19.70 -23.07 6.47
N GLU A 98 -19.25 -23.23 7.72
CA GLU A 98 -17.81 -23.31 8.04
C GLU A 98 -17.11 -24.51 7.36
N LEU A 99 -17.84 -25.57 6.99
CA LEU A 99 -17.26 -26.71 6.27
C LEU A 99 -17.03 -26.36 4.80
N ALA A 100 -17.95 -25.62 4.17
CA ALA A 100 -17.73 -25.08 2.83
C ALA A 100 -16.57 -24.08 2.82
N LEU A 101 -16.52 -23.18 3.80
CA LEU A 101 -15.38 -22.25 3.98
C LEU A 101 -14.07 -23.01 4.18
N GLN A 102 -14.07 -24.08 4.97
CA GLN A 102 -12.86 -24.88 5.19
C GLN A 102 -12.35 -25.50 3.89
N LYS A 103 -13.24 -26.02 3.05
CA LYS A 103 -12.89 -26.56 1.74
C LYS A 103 -12.31 -25.50 0.83
N ALA A 104 -12.88 -24.29 0.82
CA ALA A 104 -12.36 -23.19 0.02
C ALA A 104 -10.96 -22.76 0.49
N VAL A 105 -10.78 -22.53 1.80
CA VAL A 105 -9.49 -22.15 2.41
C VAL A 105 -8.40 -23.22 2.20
N ALA A 106 -8.78 -24.50 2.05
CA ALA A 106 -7.84 -25.58 1.75
C ALA A 106 -7.23 -25.47 0.35
N ASN A 107 -7.87 -24.75 -0.57
CA ASN A 107 -7.41 -24.57 -1.95
C ASN A 107 -6.72 -23.23 -2.16
N GLN A 108 -7.18 -22.16 -1.51
CA GLN A 108 -6.65 -20.81 -1.68
C GLN A 108 -7.08 -19.87 -0.53
N PRO A 109 -6.42 -18.70 -0.35
CA PRO A 109 -6.93 -17.66 0.56
C PRO A 109 -8.31 -17.13 0.15
N ILE A 110 -9.16 -16.89 1.14
CA ILE A 110 -10.56 -16.46 0.97
C ILE A 110 -10.75 -15.09 1.60
N ALA A 111 -11.37 -14.18 0.87
CA ALA A 111 -11.80 -12.89 1.41
C ALA A 111 -13.04 -13.10 2.28
N VAL A 112 -13.04 -12.61 3.51
CA VAL A 112 -14.15 -12.81 4.46
C VAL A 112 -14.46 -11.52 5.21
N ALA A 113 -15.71 -11.36 5.63
CA ALA A 113 -16.13 -10.31 6.54
C ALA A 113 -16.26 -10.83 7.98
N ILE A 114 -15.90 -10.00 8.96
CA ILE A 114 -16.08 -10.27 10.39
C ILE A 114 -16.59 -9.02 11.13
N GLU A 115 -17.10 -9.21 12.35
CA GLU A 115 -17.23 -8.13 13.34
C GLU A 115 -15.90 -7.97 14.10
N GLY A 116 -15.14 -6.94 13.75
CA GLY A 116 -13.84 -6.58 14.33
C GLY A 116 -13.90 -5.38 15.30
N GLY A 117 -15.04 -4.69 15.41
CA GLY A 117 -15.20 -3.50 16.26
C GLY A 117 -15.16 -3.75 17.78
N GLY A 118 -15.26 -5.00 18.24
CA GLY A 118 -15.29 -5.35 19.65
C GLY A 118 -13.96 -5.12 20.39
N ARG A 119 -14.02 -4.67 21.65
CA ARG A 119 -12.82 -4.39 22.48
C ARG A 119 -11.89 -5.60 22.62
N GLU A 120 -12.44 -6.79 22.77
CA GLU A 120 -11.64 -8.01 22.91
C GLU A 120 -10.86 -8.32 21.62
N PHE A 121 -11.45 -8.05 20.44
CA PHE A 121 -10.77 -8.19 19.15
C PHE A 121 -9.66 -7.15 18.99
N GLN A 122 -9.96 -5.87 19.27
CA GLN A 122 -8.98 -4.79 19.16
C GLN A 122 -7.73 -5.01 20.03
N LEU A 123 -7.89 -5.60 21.22
CA LEU A 123 -6.82 -5.87 22.17
C LEU A 123 -6.20 -7.27 22.05
N TYR A 124 -6.51 -8.01 20.97
CA TYR A 124 -5.91 -9.33 20.75
C TYR A 124 -4.39 -9.24 20.53
N GLU A 125 -3.65 -10.06 21.27
CA GLU A 125 -2.19 -10.17 21.16
C GLU A 125 -1.75 -11.54 20.63
N SER A 126 -2.30 -12.64 21.16
CA SER A 126 -1.92 -13.99 20.74
C SER A 126 -2.91 -15.06 21.22
N GLY A 127 -2.74 -16.30 20.73
CA GLY A 127 -3.55 -17.46 21.10
C GLY A 127 -4.75 -17.66 20.18
N VAL A 128 -5.53 -18.72 20.42
CA VAL A 128 -6.82 -18.89 19.74
C VAL A 128 -7.81 -17.91 20.37
N PHE A 129 -8.28 -16.95 19.57
CA PHE A 129 -9.25 -15.93 19.98
C PHE A 129 -10.60 -16.58 20.25
N THR A 130 -10.95 -16.65 21.53
CA THR A 130 -12.28 -17.10 22.00
C THR A 130 -13.09 -15.96 22.59
N GLY A 131 -12.64 -14.72 22.41
CA GLY A 131 -13.28 -13.53 22.97
C GLY A 131 -14.68 -13.26 22.41
N ARG A 132 -15.36 -12.27 22.97
CA ARG A 132 -16.71 -11.87 22.54
C ARG A 132 -16.66 -11.02 21.26
N CYS A 133 -17.52 -11.40 20.33
CA CYS A 133 -17.88 -10.65 19.12
C CYS A 133 -19.28 -11.12 18.70
N GLY A 134 -20.04 -10.23 18.06
CA GLY A 134 -21.32 -10.52 17.43
C GLY A 134 -21.15 -10.91 15.97
N THR A 135 -22.12 -10.48 15.15
CA THR A 135 -22.18 -10.76 13.71
C THR A 135 -22.60 -9.51 12.91
N ALA A 136 -22.46 -8.33 13.50
CA ALA A 136 -22.65 -7.07 12.77
C ALA A 136 -21.35 -6.78 12.01
N LEU A 137 -21.22 -7.40 10.83
CA LEU A 137 -20.00 -7.35 10.02
C LEU A 137 -19.59 -5.91 9.74
N ASP A 138 -18.33 -5.57 10.04
CA ASP A 138 -17.79 -4.21 9.93
C ASP A 138 -16.35 -4.17 9.39
N HIS A 139 -15.72 -5.33 9.17
CA HIS A 139 -14.32 -5.42 8.80
C HIS A 139 -14.01 -6.58 7.85
N GLY A 140 -13.37 -6.28 6.71
CA GLY A 140 -12.87 -7.25 5.74
C GLY A 140 -11.46 -7.75 6.10
N VAL A 141 -11.27 -9.06 6.05
CA VAL A 141 -10.00 -9.76 6.35
C VAL A 141 -9.85 -10.99 5.46
N ALA A 142 -8.67 -11.60 5.39
CA ALA A 142 -8.46 -12.80 4.58
C ALA A 142 -8.23 -14.05 5.44
N ALA A 143 -9.00 -15.11 5.23
CA ALA A 143 -8.73 -16.43 5.79
C ALA A 143 -7.68 -17.14 4.93
N VAL A 144 -6.50 -17.37 5.50
CA VAL A 144 -5.32 -17.91 4.77
C VAL A 144 -4.95 -19.33 5.20
N GLY A 145 -5.67 -19.90 6.15
CA GLY A 145 -5.43 -21.24 6.64
C GLY A 145 -6.32 -21.60 7.82
N TYR A 146 -6.13 -22.80 8.34
CA TYR A 146 -6.81 -23.29 9.54
C TYR A 146 -5.95 -24.36 10.22
N GLY A 147 -6.27 -24.64 11.49
CA GLY A 147 -5.58 -25.68 12.24
C GLY A 147 -6.33 -26.08 13.51
N THR A 148 -5.62 -26.80 14.36
CA THR A 148 -6.08 -27.22 15.68
C THR A 148 -4.90 -27.09 16.65
N ALA A 149 -5.13 -26.47 17.81
CA ALA A 149 -4.13 -26.36 18.87
C ALA A 149 -4.83 -26.54 20.22
N ASN A 150 -4.26 -27.40 21.07
CA ASN A 150 -4.78 -27.67 22.43
C ASN A 150 -6.27 -28.04 22.44
N GLY A 151 -6.71 -28.83 21.46
CA GLY A 151 -8.12 -29.24 21.31
C GLY A 151 -9.07 -28.14 20.83
N LYS A 152 -8.56 -26.97 20.44
CA LYS A 152 -9.34 -25.90 19.82
C LYS A 152 -9.01 -25.78 18.34
N ASP A 153 -10.05 -25.83 17.54
CA ASP A 153 -9.99 -25.58 16.11
C ASP A 153 -9.93 -24.05 15.86
N TYR A 154 -9.12 -23.61 14.90
CA TYR A 154 -9.03 -22.20 14.53
C TYR A 154 -8.85 -21.97 13.02
N TRP A 155 -9.26 -20.79 12.57
CA TRP A 155 -8.86 -20.13 11.32
C TRP A 155 -7.57 -19.33 11.53
N ILE A 156 -6.71 -19.24 10.52
CA ILE A 156 -5.61 -18.28 10.47
C ILE A 156 -6.08 -17.14 9.57
N VAL A 157 -6.19 -15.95 10.12
CA VAL A 157 -6.77 -14.79 9.44
C VAL A 157 -5.72 -13.68 9.38
N ARG A 158 -5.42 -13.21 8.16
CA ARG A 158 -4.57 -12.04 7.89
C ARG A 158 -5.39 -10.78 8.08
N ASN A 159 -4.92 -9.89 8.95
CA ASN A 159 -5.53 -8.58 9.18
C ASN A 159 -4.73 -7.47 8.47
N SER A 160 -5.29 -6.26 8.37
CA SER A 160 -4.72 -5.09 7.71
C SER A 160 -4.29 -3.98 8.69
N TRP A 161 -4.08 -4.30 9.97
CA TRP A 161 -3.70 -3.34 11.02
C TRP A 161 -2.20 -3.32 11.35
N GLY A 162 -1.39 -3.85 10.43
CA GLY A 162 0.06 -3.91 10.57
C GLY A 162 0.55 -5.04 11.48
N SER A 163 1.87 -5.28 11.44
CA SER A 163 2.50 -6.42 12.11
C SER A 163 2.59 -6.30 13.63
N THR A 164 2.30 -5.13 14.20
CA THR A 164 2.33 -4.90 15.66
C THR A 164 1.06 -5.38 16.35
N TRP A 165 0.00 -5.65 15.60
CA TRP A 165 -1.26 -6.17 16.13
C TRP A 165 -1.29 -7.70 16.06
N GLY A 166 -1.81 -8.35 17.09
CA GLY A 166 -1.94 -9.81 17.13
C GLY A 166 -0.62 -10.57 16.91
N GLU A 167 -0.72 -11.71 16.25
CA GLU A 167 0.39 -12.60 15.95
C GLU A 167 1.06 -12.16 14.64
N ALA A 168 1.87 -11.09 14.71
CA ALA A 168 2.54 -10.48 13.56
C ALA A 168 1.57 -10.02 12.44
N GLY A 169 0.41 -9.45 12.83
CA GLY A 169 -0.66 -9.01 11.92
C GLY A 169 -1.73 -10.07 11.67
N TYR A 170 -1.62 -11.24 12.29
CA TYR A 170 -2.58 -12.34 12.15
C TYR A 170 -3.36 -12.57 13.44
N ILE A 171 -4.51 -13.23 13.31
CA ILE A 171 -5.29 -13.76 14.42
C ILE A 171 -5.64 -15.22 14.15
N ARG A 172 -5.52 -16.04 15.19
CA ARG A 172 -6.10 -17.39 15.20
C ARG A 172 -7.52 -17.34 15.72
N LEU A 173 -8.50 -17.28 14.83
CA LEU A 173 -9.91 -17.13 15.18
C LEU A 173 -10.55 -18.50 15.47
N GLU A 174 -11.20 -18.70 16.61
CA GLU A 174 -11.88 -19.98 16.94
C GLU A 174 -12.85 -20.40 15.82
N ARG A 175 -12.86 -21.69 15.45
CA ARG A 175 -13.78 -22.26 14.44
C ARG A 175 -14.57 -23.43 14.99
N ASN A 176 -15.58 -23.88 14.25
CA ASN A 176 -16.44 -25.03 14.59
C ASN A 176 -17.21 -24.82 15.90
N LEU A 177 -17.81 -23.64 16.05
CA LEU A 177 -18.62 -23.33 17.23
C LEU A 177 -19.94 -24.13 17.17
N ALA A 178 -20.14 -25.07 18.08
CA ALA A 178 -21.37 -25.87 18.14
C ALA A 178 -22.66 -25.02 18.26
N SER A 179 -22.55 -23.80 18.77
CA SER A 179 -23.67 -22.87 18.97
C SER A 179 -23.86 -21.86 17.84
N SER A 180 -23.02 -21.85 16.80
CA SER A 180 -23.07 -20.83 15.74
C SER A 180 -22.85 -21.43 14.36
N ARG A 181 -23.73 -21.08 13.42
CA ARG A 181 -23.51 -21.35 11.99
C ARG A 181 -22.81 -20.20 11.27
N SER A 182 -22.82 -19.00 11.83
CA SER A 182 -22.12 -17.85 11.25
C SER A 182 -20.61 -17.91 11.45
N GLY A 183 -20.10 -18.92 12.18
CA GLY A 183 -18.73 -18.96 12.66
C GLY A 183 -18.47 -17.90 13.73
N LYS A 184 -17.24 -17.88 14.26
CA LYS A 184 -16.81 -16.84 15.21
C LYS A 184 -16.78 -15.48 14.50
N CYS A 185 -17.35 -14.46 15.15
CA CYS A 185 -17.42 -13.09 14.63
C CYS A 185 -18.09 -12.94 13.26
N GLY A 186 -18.86 -13.93 12.81
CA GLY A 186 -19.53 -13.89 11.50
C GLY A 186 -18.68 -14.28 10.30
N ILE A 187 -17.49 -14.88 10.51
CA ILE A 187 -16.54 -15.21 9.43
C ILE A 187 -17.12 -16.06 8.28
N ALA A 188 -18.19 -16.82 8.53
CA ALA A 188 -18.83 -17.66 7.51
C ALA A 188 -20.07 -17.00 6.87
N ILE A 189 -20.36 -15.72 7.10
CA ILE A 189 -21.56 -15.05 6.57
C ILE A 189 -21.34 -14.57 5.13
N GLU A 190 -20.27 -13.80 4.88
CA GLU A 190 -19.93 -13.24 3.55
C GLU A 190 -18.50 -13.62 3.07
N PRO A 191 -18.18 -14.92 2.92
CA PRO A 191 -16.94 -15.39 2.32
C PRO A 191 -17.00 -15.48 0.79
N SER A 192 -15.99 -14.95 0.10
CA SER A 192 -15.86 -15.04 -1.36
C SER A 192 -14.40 -15.14 -1.82
N TYR A 193 -14.18 -15.65 -3.03
CA TYR A 193 -12.84 -15.83 -3.56
C TYR A 193 -12.75 -15.61 -5.08
N PRO A 194 -11.61 -15.10 -5.57
CA PRO A 194 -11.36 -14.96 -7.00
C PRO A 194 -10.97 -16.32 -7.61
N ILE A 195 -11.33 -16.51 -8.87
CA ILE A 195 -10.97 -17.68 -9.68
C ILE A 195 -9.93 -17.24 -10.70
N LYS A 196 -8.84 -18.01 -10.81
CA LYS A 196 -7.79 -17.83 -11.83
C LYS A 196 -7.37 -19.19 -12.36
N ASN A 197 -7.41 -19.35 -13.68
CA ASN A 197 -7.17 -20.61 -14.38
C ASN A 197 -5.89 -20.60 -15.21
N GLY A 198 -5.26 -19.44 -15.39
CA GLY A 198 -4.12 -19.28 -16.28
C GLY A 198 -3.10 -18.27 -15.81
N GLU A 199 -2.01 -18.23 -16.56
CA GLU A 199 -0.92 -17.28 -16.38
C GLU A 199 -1.40 -15.84 -16.42
N ASN A 200 -0.61 -14.96 -15.82
CA ASN A 200 -0.81 -13.53 -16.00
C ASN A 200 -0.67 -13.13 -17.47
N PRO A 201 -1.34 -12.04 -17.91
CA PRO A 201 -1.11 -11.49 -19.23
C PRO A 201 0.40 -11.33 -19.43
N PRO A 202 0.93 -11.60 -20.65
CA PRO A 202 2.35 -11.45 -20.89
C PRO A 202 2.73 -10.06 -20.45
N ASN A 203 3.54 -10.04 -19.37
CA ASN A 203 4.06 -8.84 -18.75
C ASN A 203 4.42 -7.89 -19.91
N PRO A 204 3.90 -6.65 -20.00
CA PRO A 204 4.50 -5.70 -20.92
C PRO A 204 5.98 -5.71 -20.55
N GLY A 205 6.80 -6.39 -21.37
CA GLY A 205 8.06 -6.96 -20.92
C GLY A 205 8.88 -5.90 -20.22
N PRO A 206 9.75 -6.26 -19.25
CA PRO A 206 10.43 -5.27 -18.42
C PRO A 206 11.02 -4.21 -19.32
N SER A 207 10.39 -3.03 -19.34
CA SER A 207 11.09 -1.87 -19.85
C SER A 207 12.27 -1.65 -18.90
N PRO A 208 13.42 -1.19 -19.41
CA PRO A 208 14.64 -1.05 -18.63
C PRO A 208 14.35 -0.41 -17.29
N PRO A 209 15.10 -0.74 -16.21
CA PRO A 209 14.87 -0.18 -14.87
C PRO A 209 14.51 1.28 -15.04
N SER A 210 13.37 1.70 -14.48
CA SER A 210 12.92 3.09 -14.48
C SER A 210 14.16 3.97 -14.39
N PRO A 211 14.43 4.86 -15.36
CA PRO A 211 15.67 5.60 -15.36
C PRO A 211 15.77 6.22 -13.98
N VAL A 212 16.79 5.81 -13.21
CA VAL A 212 17.13 6.36 -11.90
C VAL A 212 16.84 7.84 -12.02
N LYS A 213 15.82 8.38 -11.31
CA LYS A 213 15.42 9.76 -11.60
C LYS A 213 16.71 10.55 -11.45
N PRO A 214 17.10 11.30 -12.48
CA PRO A 214 18.41 11.91 -12.48
C PRO A 214 18.53 12.73 -11.19
N PRO A 215 19.71 12.71 -10.53
CA PRO A 215 19.93 13.53 -9.35
C PRO A 215 19.46 14.96 -9.64
N SER A 216 18.78 15.59 -8.70
CA SER A 216 18.30 16.95 -8.88
C SER A 216 19.51 17.87 -9.10
N VAL A 217 19.73 18.28 -10.35
CA VAL A 217 20.87 19.12 -10.73
C VAL A 217 20.57 20.53 -10.26
N CYS A 218 21.37 21.02 -9.32
CA CYS A 218 21.20 22.35 -8.76
C CYS A 218 21.81 23.41 -9.68
N ASP A 219 23.02 23.12 -10.17
CA ASP A 219 23.72 23.90 -11.20
C ASP A 219 24.79 23.02 -11.90
N SER A 220 25.73 23.64 -12.62
CA SER A 220 26.82 22.92 -13.29
C SER A 220 27.79 22.20 -12.34
N TYR A 221 27.85 22.59 -11.07
CA TYR A 221 28.82 22.13 -10.09
C TYR A 221 28.21 21.28 -8.98
N TYR A 222 26.91 21.34 -8.73
CA TYR A 222 26.25 20.68 -7.61
C TYR A 222 25.01 19.90 -8.02
N SER A 223 24.78 18.79 -7.33
CA SER A 223 23.57 17.98 -7.45
C SER A 223 23.11 17.40 -6.11
N CYS A 224 21.83 17.11 -6.04
CA CYS A 224 21.18 16.44 -4.91
C CYS A 224 20.73 15.04 -5.29
N ALA A 225 20.46 14.21 -4.29
CA ALA A 225 19.90 12.88 -4.51
C ALA A 225 18.53 12.98 -5.23
N GLU A 226 18.12 11.87 -5.83
CA GLU A 226 16.77 11.71 -6.39
C GLU A 226 15.69 12.12 -5.38
N GLY A 227 14.64 12.78 -5.86
CA GLY A 227 13.51 13.22 -5.04
C GLY A 227 13.84 14.37 -4.08
N SER A 228 15.01 15.00 -4.21
CA SER A 228 15.42 16.13 -3.37
C SER A 228 15.23 17.48 -4.07
N THR A 229 15.05 18.55 -3.30
CA THR A 229 15.01 19.92 -3.81
C THR A 229 16.32 20.65 -3.54
N CYS A 230 16.87 21.28 -4.57
CA CYS A 230 18.04 22.15 -4.46
C CYS A 230 17.66 23.49 -3.84
N CYS A 231 18.26 23.80 -2.71
CA CYS A 231 18.09 25.06 -2.00
C CYS A 231 19.40 25.83 -1.95
N CYS A 232 19.38 27.09 -2.37
CA CYS A 232 20.57 27.93 -2.28
C CYS A 232 20.95 28.19 -0.81
N ILE A 233 22.25 28.05 -0.50
CA ILE A 233 22.84 28.35 0.80
C ILE A 233 23.59 29.68 0.75
N TYR A 234 24.25 29.98 -0.37
CA TYR A 234 24.99 31.24 -0.52
C TYR A 234 24.66 31.89 -1.85
N GLU A 235 23.87 32.96 -1.80
CA GLU A 235 23.47 33.75 -2.96
C GLU A 235 24.26 35.07 -3.01
N TYR A 236 24.80 35.40 -4.18
CA TYR A 236 25.37 36.72 -4.45
C TYR A 236 24.88 37.21 -5.82
N GLY A 237 24.13 38.32 -5.82
CA GLY A 237 23.48 38.83 -7.03
C GLY A 237 22.29 37.96 -7.45
N LYS A 238 22.37 37.33 -8.63
CA LYS A 238 21.35 36.39 -9.16
C LYS A 238 21.90 34.96 -9.27
N SER A 239 22.99 34.68 -8.58
CA SER A 239 23.75 33.44 -8.71
C SER A 239 23.95 32.80 -7.34
N CYS A 240 23.72 31.50 -7.28
CA CYS A 240 24.00 30.69 -6.11
C CYS A 240 25.40 30.09 -6.22
N PHE A 241 26.20 30.16 -5.16
CA PHE A 241 27.57 29.60 -5.12
C PHE A 241 27.67 28.33 -4.27
N GLU A 242 26.66 28.05 -3.44
CA GLU A 242 26.62 26.85 -2.60
C GLU A 242 25.19 26.36 -2.45
N TRP A 243 25.00 25.04 -2.53
CA TRP A 243 23.69 24.41 -2.53
C TRP A 243 23.53 23.41 -1.39
N GLY A 244 22.30 23.32 -0.89
CA GLY A 244 21.84 22.30 0.05
C GLY A 244 20.68 21.50 -0.54
N CYS A 245 20.58 20.25 -0.12
CA CYS A 245 19.54 19.32 -0.52
C CYS A 245 18.49 19.20 0.57
N CYS A 246 17.26 19.58 0.24
CA CYS A 246 16.09 19.21 1.01
C CYS A 246 15.65 17.80 0.63
N PRO A 247 15.42 16.87 1.58
CA PRO A 247 15.03 15.48 1.29
C PRO A 247 13.55 15.35 0.88
N LEU A 248 12.99 16.37 0.23
CA LEU A 248 11.60 16.45 -0.19
C LEU A 248 11.54 16.99 -1.62
N GLU A 249 10.61 16.49 -2.42
CA GLU A 249 10.32 17.01 -3.75
C GLU A 249 9.58 18.35 -3.66
N SER A 250 9.93 19.30 -4.53
CA SER A 250 9.29 20.63 -4.61
C SER A 250 9.24 21.40 -3.28
N ALA A 251 10.26 21.23 -2.44
CA ALA A 251 10.30 21.83 -1.11
C ALA A 251 10.44 23.35 -1.16
N THR A 252 9.88 24.03 -0.16
CA THR A 252 10.15 25.44 0.09
C THR A 252 11.44 25.57 0.89
N CYS A 253 12.40 26.31 0.34
CA CYS A 253 13.67 26.60 0.99
C CYS A 253 13.49 27.76 1.99
N CYS A 254 13.71 27.50 3.27
CA CYS A 254 13.66 28.53 4.31
C CYS A 254 14.85 29.50 4.29
N ASP A 255 14.63 30.72 4.79
CA ASP A 255 15.62 31.80 4.81
C ASP A 255 16.76 31.58 5.83
N ASP A 256 16.68 30.55 6.68
CA ASP A 256 17.77 30.16 7.59
C ASP A 256 18.90 29.42 6.88
N HIS A 257 18.73 29.13 5.58
CA HIS A 257 19.64 28.39 4.72
C HIS A 257 19.92 26.94 5.16
N TYR A 258 19.28 26.48 6.23
CA TYR A 258 19.55 25.20 6.89
C TYR A 258 18.34 24.28 6.89
N SER A 259 17.14 24.85 6.76
CA SER A 259 15.88 24.13 6.86
C SER A 259 15.06 24.25 5.58
N CYS A 260 14.13 23.33 5.41
CA CYS A 260 13.16 23.36 4.33
C CYS A 260 11.82 22.79 4.79
N CYS A 261 10.79 23.14 4.03
CA CYS A 261 9.42 22.73 4.28
C CYS A 261 8.81 22.01 3.08
N PRO A 262 7.89 21.06 3.30
CA PRO A 262 7.13 20.46 2.22
C PRO A 262 6.26 21.51 1.52
N HIS A 263 5.99 21.32 0.23
CA HIS A 263 5.17 22.22 -0.57
C HIS A 263 3.78 22.50 0.04
N GLU A 264 3.20 21.53 0.73
CA GLU A 264 1.89 21.65 1.39
C GLU A 264 1.90 22.54 2.65
N TYR A 265 3.08 22.76 3.24
CA TYR A 265 3.29 23.60 4.42
C TYR A 265 4.42 24.60 4.15
N PRO A 266 4.27 25.51 3.17
CA PRO A 266 5.39 26.29 2.62
C PRO A 266 5.89 27.39 3.56
N VAL A 267 5.19 27.70 4.66
CA VAL A 267 5.57 28.79 5.56
C VAL A 267 6.56 28.30 6.60
N CYS A 268 7.81 28.76 6.52
CA CYS A 268 8.85 28.44 7.48
C CYS A 268 8.71 29.30 8.76
N ASP A 269 8.43 28.66 9.90
CA ASP A 269 8.60 29.23 11.24
C ASP A 269 9.88 28.68 11.87
N ILE A 270 10.99 29.38 11.62
CA ILE A 270 12.33 28.99 12.05
C ILE A 270 12.46 29.06 13.59
N TYR A 271 11.73 29.97 14.24
CA TYR A 271 11.79 30.14 15.70
C TYR A 271 11.08 29.01 16.43
N ALA A 272 9.93 28.56 15.91
CA ALA A 272 9.19 27.42 16.45
C ALA A 272 9.72 26.07 15.96
N GLY A 273 10.51 26.05 14.89
CA GLY A 273 11.02 24.82 14.29
C GLY A 273 9.98 24.12 13.40
N LEU A 274 9.01 24.85 12.85
CA LEU A 274 7.81 24.32 12.21
C LEU A 274 7.62 24.84 10.78
N CYS A 275 6.91 24.06 9.98
CA CYS A 275 6.37 24.37 8.67
C CYS A 275 4.85 24.52 8.81
N LEU A 276 4.34 25.70 8.50
CA LEU A 276 2.92 26.03 8.64
C LEU A 276 2.25 26.06 7.27
N LYS A 277 0.97 25.70 7.25
CA LYS A 277 0.14 25.82 6.04
C LYS A 277 -0.18 27.28 5.72
N SER A 278 -0.21 28.15 6.73
CA SER A 278 -0.37 29.60 6.62
C SER A 278 0.17 30.30 7.88
N LYS A 279 0.46 31.60 7.80
CA LYS A 279 1.09 32.39 8.88
C LYS A 279 0.35 32.37 10.23
N ASN A 280 -0.95 32.07 10.24
CA ASN A 280 -1.80 32.08 11.44
C ASN A 280 -2.30 30.68 11.83
N ASN A 281 -1.76 29.63 11.23
CA ASN A 281 -2.20 28.26 11.52
C ASN A 281 -1.47 27.73 12.78
N PRO A 282 -2.19 27.30 13.83
CA PRO A 282 -1.57 26.75 15.03
C PRO A 282 -0.97 25.34 14.84
N LEU A 283 -1.25 24.68 13.70
CA LEU A 283 -0.76 23.35 13.37
C LEU A 283 0.36 23.43 12.34
N GLY A 284 1.49 22.82 12.66
CA GLY A 284 2.67 22.76 11.82
C GLY A 284 3.36 21.40 11.86
N VAL A 285 4.02 21.04 10.77
CA VAL A 285 4.93 19.88 10.72
C VAL A 285 6.35 20.33 11.01
N LYS A 286 7.21 19.44 11.49
CA LYS A 286 8.59 19.81 11.84
C LYS A 286 9.39 20.20 10.60
N LEU A 287 10.27 21.20 10.74
CA LEU A 287 11.25 21.55 9.70
C LEU A 287 12.16 20.36 9.35
N PHE A 288 12.45 20.21 8.07
CA PHE A 288 13.43 19.25 7.58
C PHE A 288 14.79 19.91 7.47
N LYS A 289 15.83 19.21 7.93
CA LYS A 289 17.20 19.69 7.79
C LYS A 289 17.69 19.43 6.38
N ARG A 290 18.34 20.43 5.79
CA ARG A 290 19.08 20.27 4.55
C ARG A 290 20.36 19.47 4.80
N THR A 291 20.84 18.81 3.75
CA THR A 291 22.19 18.23 3.69
C THR A 291 23.01 18.96 2.65
N PRO A 292 24.36 19.01 2.73
CA PRO A 292 25.16 19.64 1.69
C PRO A 292 24.96 18.96 0.32
N ALA A 293 24.86 19.75 -0.75
CA ALA A 293 24.82 19.21 -2.11
C ALA A 293 26.15 18.56 -2.49
N LYS A 294 26.08 17.53 -3.32
CA LYS A 294 27.27 16.82 -3.79
C LYS A 294 27.89 17.58 -4.95
N PRO A 295 29.21 17.86 -4.92
CA PRO A 295 29.87 18.45 -6.08
C PRO A 295 29.90 17.44 -7.23
N ASN A 296 29.55 17.88 -8.43
CA ASN A 296 29.67 17.12 -9.66
C ASN A 296 31.17 17.03 -9.99
N LEU A 297 31.75 15.83 -9.91
CA LEU A 297 33.14 15.61 -10.31
C LEU A 297 33.29 15.89 -11.81
N ALA A 298 33.98 16.98 -12.17
CA ALA A 298 34.38 17.25 -13.54
C ALA A 298 35.35 16.17 -14.04
N ILE A 299 34.87 15.23 -14.85
CA ILE A 299 35.76 14.32 -15.60
C ILE A 299 36.54 15.18 -16.60
N GLY A 300 37.82 15.38 -16.30
CA GLY A 300 38.80 15.99 -17.20
C GLY A 300 38.91 15.25 -18.54
N GLY A 301 39.20 16.01 -19.59
CA GLY A 301 39.14 15.65 -21.00
C GLY A 301 39.60 14.25 -21.40
N LYS A 302 38.73 13.53 -22.12
CA LYS A 302 39.17 12.49 -23.06
C LYS A 302 39.71 13.18 -24.31
N ASN A 303 41.03 13.16 -24.48
CA ASN A 303 41.70 13.49 -25.73
C ASN A 303 41.10 12.65 -26.87
N LYS A 304 40.51 13.34 -27.85
CA LYS A 304 40.29 12.79 -29.20
C LYS A 304 41.67 12.58 -29.85
N ILE A 305 42.14 11.35 -29.92
CA ILE A 305 43.16 10.99 -30.91
C ILE A 305 42.43 10.62 -32.19
N SER A 306 42.48 11.55 -33.14
CA SER A 306 42.18 11.30 -34.55
C SER A 306 43.18 10.27 -35.08
N THR A 307 42.70 9.16 -35.62
CA THR A 307 43.45 8.33 -36.57
C THR A 307 42.72 8.42 -37.91
N THR A 308 43.32 9.19 -38.81
CA THR A 308 43.04 9.15 -40.25
C THR A 308 44.39 9.09 -40.97
N ALA A 309 44.44 8.20 -41.96
CA ALA A 309 45.54 7.81 -42.86
C ALA A 309 46.63 6.91 -42.26
#